data_AF-A0A5C4JH80-F1
#
_entry.id   AF-A0A5C4JH80-F1
#
_cell.length_a   1.000
_cell.length_b   1.000
_cell.length_c   1.000
_cell.angle_alpha   90.00
_cell.angle_beta   90.00
_cell.angle_gamma   90.00
#
_symmetry.space_group_name_H-M   'P 1'
#
loop_
_entity.id
_entity.type
_entity.pdbx_description
1 polymer ?
#
loop_
_entity_poly.entity_id
_entity_poly.type
_entity_poly.pdbx_seq_one_letter_code
_entity_poly.pdbx_strand_id
1 'polypeptide(L)'
;MLIEQPTEAFQEFQQNLGYARQLVDGGRRLEQLQVGAFDIDDLYRAAWVQAVAALDHWVTVEIVDRAVALARQPAAARPPKFGRLPISIDLFERIHHQHQPLDAVFRAHLEQTFGFMTFQNPDKIKEGLAYISTVNLWPRVAALLNAETDGDADITADVVRTKLREIAQRRNAIAHTADRDPQSSGGRAAITADNAVETIGWLERIAGAIVQALGPVMAAPDYDRPPEGADALGKAPAVPTRAVLVRGRSDWDENSLIESIKKYCTPPVAATLLAVYRHAETHPTFQGYYFGEAALPSVTAWFHMGNDEAAVWSIYTGTDKSTLSINFQWMRDRGAAPGRLERLAADLASLPGWAGLPDTLAASDFAKRPSASQAALSAPGTKDTILSALGGFLNP
;
A
#
# COMPACT_ATOMS: atom_id res chain seq x y z
N MET A 1 2.20 -16.34 -14.28
CA MET A 1 1.33 -15.24 -14.70
C MET A 1 1.62 -14.79 -16.13
N LEU A 2 0.63 -14.80 -17.02
CA LEU A 2 0.73 -14.17 -18.34
C LEU A 2 0.29 -12.71 -18.22
N ILE A 3 1.17 -11.76 -18.54
CA ILE A 3 0.84 -10.35 -18.68
C ILE A 3 0.63 -10.11 -20.17
N GLU A 4 -0.58 -9.73 -20.58
CA GLU A 4 -0.93 -9.62 -22.01
C GLU A 4 -0.06 -8.61 -22.76
N GLN A 5 0.41 -7.53 -22.10
CA GLN A 5 1.37 -6.56 -22.63
C GLN A 5 2.28 -6.01 -21.52
N PRO A 6 3.45 -6.62 -21.25
CA PRO A 6 4.40 -6.10 -20.27
C PRO A 6 5.09 -4.84 -20.78
N THR A 7 5.28 -3.85 -19.89
CA THR A 7 6.08 -2.65 -20.18
C THR A 7 7.53 -3.03 -20.47
N GLU A 8 8.26 -2.22 -21.24
CA GLU A 8 9.70 -2.43 -21.47
C GLU A 8 10.47 -2.53 -20.14
N ALA A 9 10.14 -1.67 -19.18
CA ALA A 9 10.68 -1.70 -17.83
C ALA A 9 10.44 -3.05 -17.12
N PHE A 10 9.25 -3.64 -17.26
CA PHE A 10 8.97 -4.95 -16.69
C PHE A 10 9.73 -6.08 -17.40
N GLN A 11 9.93 -5.98 -18.71
CA GLN A 11 10.75 -6.94 -19.45
C GLN A 11 12.22 -6.89 -19.00
N GLU A 12 12.77 -5.69 -18.80
CA GLU A 12 14.11 -5.51 -18.26
C GLU A 12 14.23 -6.07 -16.84
N PHE A 13 13.22 -5.85 -16.00
CA PHE A 13 13.13 -6.48 -14.68
C PHE A 13 13.23 -8.01 -14.76
N GLN A 14 12.48 -8.64 -15.66
CA GLN A 14 12.53 -10.10 -15.84
C GLN A 14 13.91 -10.58 -16.31
N GLN A 15 14.58 -9.83 -17.19
CA GLN A 15 15.96 -10.13 -17.60
C GLN A 15 16.93 -10.06 -16.42
N ASN A 16 16.82 -9.01 -15.59
CA ASN A 16 17.63 -8.85 -14.38
C ASN A 16 17.37 -9.97 -13.36
N LEU A 17 16.14 -10.44 -13.21
CA LEU A 17 15.85 -11.64 -12.41
C LEU A 17 16.43 -12.91 -13.04
N GLY A 18 16.46 -13.01 -14.36
CA GLY A 18 17.16 -14.08 -15.09
C GLY A 18 18.64 -14.12 -14.73
N TYR A 19 19.32 -12.97 -14.68
CA TYR A 19 20.70 -12.88 -14.23
C TYR A 19 20.87 -13.28 -12.76
N ALA A 20 19.97 -12.86 -11.85
CA ALA A 20 19.99 -13.30 -10.46
C ALA A 20 19.88 -14.83 -10.32
N ARG A 21 19.07 -15.49 -11.15
CA ARG A 21 18.99 -16.96 -11.19
C ARG A 21 20.28 -17.61 -11.68
N GLN A 22 20.94 -17.01 -12.67
CA GLN A 22 22.24 -17.50 -13.14
C GLN A 22 23.31 -17.46 -12.05
N LEU A 23 23.29 -16.45 -11.17
CA LEU A 23 24.17 -16.42 -9.99
C LEU A 23 23.91 -17.60 -9.06
N VAL A 24 22.64 -17.95 -8.81
CA VAL A 24 22.28 -19.13 -8.01
C VAL A 24 22.74 -20.43 -8.67
N ASP A 25 22.51 -20.58 -9.98
CA ASP A 25 22.96 -21.76 -10.73
C ASP A 25 24.48 -21.89 -10.73
N GLY A 26 25.19 -20.76 -10.81
CA GLY A 26 26.64 -20.69 -10.62
C GLY A 26 27.06 -21.22 -9.25
N GLY A 27 26.41 -20.76 -8.18
CA GLY A 27 26.65 -21.24 -6.81
C GLY A 27 26.46 -22.74 -6.67
N ARG A 28 25.33 -23.28 -7.13
CA ARG A 28 25.04 -24.73 -7.10
C ARG A 28 26.11 -25.56 -7.83
N ARG A 29 26.61 -25.08 -8.97
CA ARG A 29 27.68 -25.78 -9.71
C ARG A 29 28.99 -25.77 -8.94
N LEU A 30 29.33 -24.67 -8.26
CA LEU A 30 30.55 -24.59 -7.44
C LEU A 30 30.45 -25.48 -6.19
N GLU A 31 29.26 -25.62 -5.60
CA GLU A 31 29.03 -26.57 -4.50
C GLU A 31 29.28 -28.01 -4.95
N GLN A 32 28.77 -28.39 -6.13
CA GLN A 32 28.99 -29.70 -6.72
C GLN A 32 30.47 -29.98 -7.00
N LEU A 33 31.22 -28.94 -7.37
CA LEU A 33 32.68 -29.01 -7.57
C LEU A 33 33.47 -28.92 -6.25
N GLN A 34 32.80 -28.79 -5.09
CA GLN A 34 33.40 -28.68 -3.77
C GLN A 34 34.45 -27.57 -3.67
N VAL A 35 34.20 -26.43 -4.32
CA VAL A 35 35.12 -25.30 -4.30
C VAL A 35 35.16 -24.68 -2.90
N GLY A 36 36.26 -24.87 -2.18
CA GLY A 36 36.48 -24.33 -0.83
C GLY A 36 37.29 -23.03 -0.77
N ALA A 37 37.59 -22.41 -1.91
CA ALA A 37 38.44 -21.22 -1.97
C ALA A 37 37.74 -19.94 -1.47
N PHE A 38 36.41 -19.92 -1.43
CA PHE A 38 35.59 -18.83 -0.92
C PHE A 38 34.21 -19.34 -0.47
N ASP A 39 33.46 -18.50 0.23
CA ASP A 39 32.10 -18.79 0.68
C ASP A 39 31.12 -18.75 -0.50
N ILE A 40 30.63 -19.91 -0.93
CA ILE A 40 29.70 -20.02 -2.06
C ILE A 40 28.38 -19.32 -1.77
N ASP A 41 27.99 -19.21 -0.49
CA ASP A 41 26.79 -18.51 -0.08
C ASP A 41 26.79 -17.03 -0.52
N ASP A 42 27.97 -16.44 -0.77
CA ASP A 42 28.07 -15.07 -1.29
C ASP A 42 27.51 -14.91 -2.70
N LEU A 43 27.44 -15.98 -3.51
CA LEU A 43 26.70 -15.96 -4.77
C LEU A 43 25.20 -15.89 -4.55
N TYR A 44 24.67 -16.56 -3.53
CA TYR A 44 23.24 -16.48 -3.17
C TYR A 44 22.89 -15.11 -2.58
N ARG A 45 23.79 -14.53 -1.77
CA ARG A 45 23.65 -13.14 -1.28
C ARG A 45 23.67 -12.13 -2.43
N ALA A 46 24.57 -12.30 -3.39
CA ALA A 46 24.62 -11.47 -4.58
C ALA A 46 23.35 -11.59 -5.43
N ALA A 47 22.83 -12.82 -5.63
CA ALA A 47 21.56 -13.04 -6.31
C ALA A 47 20.38 -12.34 -5.62
N TRP A 48 20.32 -12.40 -4.28
CA TRP A 48 19.30 -11.71 -3.48
C TRP A 48 19.36 -10.20 -3.66
N VAL A 49 20.55 -9.61 -3.53
CA VAL A 49 20.77 -8.16 -3.69
C VAL A 49 20.40 -7.73 -5.11
N GLN A 50 20.81 -8.49 -6.12
CA GLN A 50 20.50 -8.21 -7.52
C GLN A 50 18.99 -8.21 -7.79
N ALA A 51 18.26 -9.19 -7.27
CA ALA A 51 16.82 -9.30 -7.47
C ALA A 51 16.05 -8.13 -6.82
N VAL A 52 16.48 -7.71 -5.63
CA VAL A 52 15.87 -6.56 -4.93
C VAL A 52 16.21 -5.24 -5.63
N ALA A 53 17.44 -5.08 -6.14
CA ALA A 53 17.83 -3.92 -6.93
C ALA A 53 17.04 -3.83 -8.25
N ALA A 54 16.77 -4.97 -8.89
CA ALA A 54 15.94 -5.04 -10.09
C ALA A 54 14.51 -4.56 -9.81
N LEU A 55 13.90 -4.98 -8.69
CA LEU A 55 12.57 -4.52 -8.29
C LEU A 55 12.55 -3.00 -8.07
N ASP A 56 13.51 -2.49 -7.31
CA ASP A 56 13.65 -1.06 -6.98
C ASP A 56 13.73 -0.17 -8.23
N HIS A 57 14.60 -0.57 -9.16
CA HIS A 57 14.78 0.13 -10.42
C HIS A 57 13.50 0.09 -11.26
N TRP A 58 12.91 -1.09 -11.41
CA TRP A 58 11.69 -1.25 -12.19
C TRP A 58 10.53 -0.40 -11.66
N VAL A 59 10.27 -0.41 -10.35
CA VAL A 59 9.20 0.42 -9.76
C VAL A 59 9.44 1.90 -10.07
N THR A 60 10.69 2.36 -10.02
CA THR A 60 11.04 3.75 -10.38
C THR A 60 10.68 4.05 -11.83
N VAL A 61 11.13 3.22 -12.77
CA VAL A 61 10.88 3.41 -14.20
C VAL A 61 9.38 3.33 -14.51
N GLU A 62 8.66 2.39 -13.92
CA GLU A 62 7.22 2.23 -14.11
C GLU A 62 6.43 3.46 -13.63
N ILE A 63 6.83 4.07 -12.50
CA ILE A 63 6.25 5.33 -12.01
C ILE A 63 6.53 6.46 -13.00
N VAL A 64 7.78 6.60 -13.45
CA VAL A 64 8.19 7.68 -14.38
C VAL A 64 7.43 7.56 -15.70
N ASP A 65 7.41 6.38 -16.31
CA ASP A 65 6.78 6.13 -17.61
C ASP A 65 5.28 6.44 -17.57
N ARG A 66 4.57 5.94 -16.56
CA ARG A 66 3.13 6.19 -16.43
C ARG A 66 2.83 7.64 -16.06
N ALA A 67 3.67 8.29 -15.26
CA ALA A 67 3.49 9.70 -14.93
C ALA A 67 3.67 10.60 -16.17
N VAL A 68 4.64 10.30 -17.04
CA VAL A 68 4.80 10.98 -18.33
C VAL A 68 3.58 10.74 -19.22
N ALA A 69 3.07 9.51 -19.30
CA ALA A 69 1.86 9.19 -20.05
C ALA A 69 0.63 9.98 -19.53
N LEU A 70 0.47 10.12 -18.21
CA LEU A 70 -0.58 10.95 -17.60
C LEU A 70 -0.41 12.45 -17.89
N ALA A 71 0.83 12.94 -17.95
CA ALA A 71 1.12 14.34 -18.28
C ALA A 71 0.67 14.69 -19.70
N ARG A 72 0.84 13.76 -20.65
CA ARG A 72 0.37 13.90 -22.04
C ARG A 72 -1.16 13.98 -22.17
N GLN A 73 -1.91 13.56 -21.15
CA GLN A 73 -3.36 13.48 -21.20
C GLN A 73 -4.01 14.40 -20.15
N PRO A 74 -4.04 15.73 -20.37
CA PRO A 74 -4.58 16.69 -19.41
C PRO A 74 -6.07 16.51 -19.11
N ALA A 75 -6.84 15.92 -20.04
CA ALA A 75 -8.26 15.64 -19.86
C ALA A 75 -8.55 14.29 -19.19
N ALA A 76 -7.57 13.40 -19.05
CA ALA A 76 -7.76 12.12 -18.40
C ALA A 76 -7.94 12.28 -16.89
N ALA A 77 -8.72 11.40 -16.28
CA ALA A 77 -8.83 11.34 -14.82
C ALA A 77 -7.44 11.02 -14.23
N ARG A 78 -6.97 11.88 -13.32
CA ARG A 78 -5.65 11.75 -12.69
C ARG A 78 -5.79 11.29 -11.24
N PRO A 79 -4.87 10.45 -10.73
CA PRO A 79 -4.79 10.19 -9.31
C PRO A 79 -4.61 11.50 -8.53
N PRO A 80 -5.27 11.70 -7.37
CA PRO A 80 -5.15 12.95 -6.61
C PRO A 80 -3.71 13.31 -6.22
N LYS A 81 -2.85 12.31 -6.03
CA LYS A 81 -1.44 12.51 -5.69
C LYS A 81 -0.62 13.05 -6.87
N PHE A 82 -0.99 12.74 -8.11
CA PHE A 82 -0.33 13.27 -9.32
C PHE A 82 -0.32 14.79 -9.31
N GLY A 83 -1.46 15.42 -8.99
CA GLY A 83 -1.60 16.88 -8.92
C GLY A 83 -0.82 17.54 -7.78
N ARG A 84 -0.17 16.77 -6.91
CA ARG A 84 0.69 17.25 -5.82
C ARG A 84 2.18 17.08 -6.12
N LEU A 85 2.54 16.63 -7.33
CA LEU A 85 3.94 16.56 -7.74
C LEU A 85 4.56 17.96 -7.67
N PRO A 86 5.71 18.12 -7.00
CA PRO A 86 6.40 19.40 -6.97
C PRO A 86 6.95 19.69 -8.38
N ILE A 87 6.51 20.83 -8.94
CA ILE A 87 6.97 21.33 -10.24
C ILE A 87 7.76 22.61 -9.99
N SER A 88 9.01 22.65 -10.45
CA SER A 88 9.83 23.86 -10.37
C SER A 88 9.41 24.87 -11.43
N ILE A 89 9.66 26.17 -11.15
CA ILE A 89 9.47 27.23 -12.15
C ILE A 89 10.38 26.99 -13.37
N ASP A 90 11.61 26.51 -13.16
CA ASP A 90 12.52 26.14 -14.25
C ASP A 90 11.91 25.09 -15.20
N LEU A 91 11.28 24.03 -14.65
CA LEU A 91 10.61 23.01 -15.47
C LEU A 91 9.51 23.64 -16.32
N PHE A 92 8.68 24.49 -15.70
CA PHE A 92 7.60 25.19 -16.37
C PHE A 92 8.13 26.09 -17.49
N GLU A 93 9.18 26.87 -17.25
CA GLU A 93 9.79 27.77 -18.24
C GLU A 93 10.41 26.99 -19.41
N ARG A 94 11.10 25.87 -19.12
CA ARG A 94 11.68 25.01 -20.15
C ARG A 94 10.62 24.45 -21.10
N ILE A 95 9.48 24.04 -20.56
CA ILE A 95 8.38 23.48 -21.36
C ILE A 95 7.64 24.59 -22.12
N HIS A 96 7.21 25.66 -21.43
CA HIS A 96 6.29 26.65 -22.00
C HIS A 96 6.96 27.82 -22.72
N HIS A 97 8.17 28.22 -22.32
CA HIS A 97 8.86 29.37 -22.92
C HIS A 97 10.02 28.94 -23.82
N GLN A 98 10.71 27.86 -23.48
CA GLN A 98 11.83 27.34 -24.27
C GLN A 98 11.41 26.24 -25.24
N HIS A 99 10.13 25.86 -25.26
CA HIS A 99 9.54 24.87 -26.18
C HIS A 99 10.26 23.51 -26.15
N GLN A 100 10.85 23.13 -25.02
CA GLN A 100 11.46 21.81 -24.87
C GLN A 100 10.37 20.73 -24.77
N PRO A 101 10.60 19.52 -25.33
CA PRO A 101 9.59 18.45 -25.30
C PRO A 101 9.18 18.08 -23.87
N LEU A 102 7.87 18.13 -23.59
CA LEU A 102 7.29 17.80 -22.28
C LEU A 102 7.83 16.49 -21.74
N ASP A 103 7.86 15.44 -22.57
CA ASP A 103 8.21 14.09 -22.13
C ASP A 103 9.65 13.99 -21.67
N ALA A 104 10.58 14.59 -22.42
CA ALA A 104 11.99 14.55 -22.10
C ALA A 104 12.29 15.35 -20.82
N VAL A 105 11.74 16.56 -20.72
CA VAL A 105 11.99 17.45 -19.57
C VAL A 105 11.30 16.93 -18.31
N PHE A 106 10.05 16.48 -18.42
CA PHE A 106 9.31 15.95 -17.29
C PHE A 106 9.86 14.60 -16.84
N ARG A 107 10.23 13.70 -17.76
CA ARG A 107 10.94 12.45 -17.42
C ARG A 107 12.19 12.72 -16.60
N ALA A 108 13.08 13.59 -17.10
CA ALA A 108 14.33 13.91 -16.39
C ALA A 108 14.08 14.46 -14.98
N HIS A 109 13.05 15.29 -14.82
CA HIS A 109 12.63 15.78 -13.50
C HIS A 109 12.10 14.69 -12.58
N LEU A 110 11.28 13.77 -13.10
CA LEU A 110 10.77 12.64 -12.31
C LEU A 110 11.88 11.65 -11.95
N GLU A 111 12.81 11.37 -12.86
CA GLU A 111 14.00 10.54 -12.59
C GLU A 111 14.87 11.16 -11.50
N GLN A 112 15.06 12.49 -11.51
CA GLN A 112 15.76 13.18 -10.43
C GLN A 112 14.96 13.14 -9.12
N THR A 113 13.63 13.28 -9.18
CA THR A 113 12.76 13.31 -8.00
C THR A 113 12.70 11.95 -7.31
N PHE A 114 12.55 10.88 -8.09
CA PHE A 114 12.36 9.52 -7.60
C PHE A 114 13.66 8.73 -7.49
N GLY A 115 14.74 9.12 -8.18
CA GLY A 115 16.02 8.40 -8.19
C GLY A 115 16.74 8.37 -6.83
N PHE A 116 16.41 9.28 -5.91
CA PHE A 116 16.91 9.23 -4.52
C PHE A 116 16.02 8.39 -3.60
N MET A 117 14.87 7.91 -4.07
CA MET A 117 13.95 7.08 -3.30
C MET A 117 14.27 5.60 -3.53
N THR A 118 14.17 4.80 -2.47
CA THR A 118 14.30 3.35 -2.55
C THR A 118 12.92 2.70 -2.46
N PHE A 119 12.49 2.05 -3.53
CA PHE A 119 11.24 1.35 -3.71
C PHE A 119 11.36 -0.16 -3.48
N GLN A 120 11.89 -0.53 -2.31
CA GLN A 120 11.99 -1.93 -1.86
C GLN A 120 11.07 -2.23 -0.69
N ASN A 121 10.73 -1.20 0.08
CA ASN A 121 9.77 -1.30 1.17
C ASN A 121 8.34 -1.15 0.60
N PRO A 122 7.37 -1.98 1.03
CA PRO A 122 6.01 -1.94 0.50
C PRO A 122 5.31 -0.58 0.70
N ASP A 123 5.60 0.15 1.77
CA ASP A 123 5.00 1.45 2.02
C ASP A 123 5.52 2.49 1.03
N LYS A 124 6.81 2.40 0.67
CA LYS A 124 7.43 3.25 -0.37
C LYS A 124 6.95 2.92 -1.76
N ILE A 125 6.80 1.63 -2.09
CA ILE A 125 6.22 1.20 -3.37
C ILE A 125 4.78 1.72 -3.51
N LYS A 126 3.93 1.53 -2.49
CA LYS A 126 2.57 2.09 -2.46
C LYS A 126 2.56 3.60 -2.59
N GLU A 127 3.45 4.28 -1.85
CA GLU A 127 3.58 5.73 -1.87
C GLU A 127 3.95 6.26 -3.26
N GLY A 128 4.90 5.61 -3.95
CA GLY A 128 5.33 5.97 -5.30
C GLY A 128 4.24 5.71 -6.34
N LEU A 129 3.65 4.52 -6.33
CA LEU A 129 2.61 4.13 -7.29
C LEU A 129 1.31 4.95 -7.12
N ALA A 130 1.07 5.55 -5.96
CA ALA A 130 -0.08 6.44 -5.77
C ALA A 130 -0.04 7.71 -6.65
N TYR A 131 1.12 8.08 -7.22
CA TYR A 131 1.20 9.15 -8.22
C TYR A 131 0.58 8.78 -9.56
N ILE A 132 0.47 7.48 -9.87
CA ILE A 132 0.06 6.99 -11.19
C ILE A 132 -1.20 6.11 -11.16
N SER A 133 -1.67 5.73 -9.97
CA SER A 133 -2.88 4.92 -9.81
C SER A 133 -3.63 5.25 -8.52
N THR A 134 -4.93 5.04 -8.53
CA THR A 134 -5.81 5.12 -7.34
C THR A 134 -6.08 3.74 -6.72
N VAL A 135 -5.52 2.67 -7.28
CA VAL A 135 -5.74 1.31 -6.79
C VAL A 135 -5.29 1.16 -5.35
N ASN A 136 -6.09 0.47 -4.53
CA ASN A 136 -5.61 0.00 -3.24
C ASN A 136 -4.67 -1.19 -3.47
N LEU A 137 -3.38 -0.88 -3.61
CA LEU A 137 -2.36 -1.76 -4.17
C LEU A 137 -2.31 -3.13 -3.51
N TRP A 138 -2.05 -3.18 -2.20
CA TRP A 138 -1.74 -4.44 -1.52
C TRP A 138 -2.91 -5.42 -1.44
N PRO A 139 -4.15 -4.99 -1.12
CA PRO A 139 -5.32 -5.86 -1.23
C PRO A 139 -5.53 -6.39 -2.66
N ARG A 140 -5.33 -5.55 -3.67
CA ARG A 140 -5.49 -5.97 -5.07
C ARG A 140 -4.42 -6.98 -5.48
N VAL A 141 -3.16 -6.74 -5.11
CA VAL A 141 -2.04 -7.67 -5.35
C VAL A 141 -2.28 -9.01 -4.65
N ALA A 142 -2.69 -8.99 -3.39
CA ALA A 142 -3.05 -10.19 -2.63
C ALA A 142 -4.14 -11.01 -3.33
N ALA A 143 -5.23 -10.35 -3.76
CA ALA A 143 -6.30 -11.00 -4.50
C ALA A 143 -5.83 -11.64 -5.82
N LEU A 144 -4.94 -10.97 -6.56
CA LEU A 144 -4.36 -11.49 -7.79
C LEU A 144 -3.46 -12.72 -7.53
N LEU A 145 -2.60 -12.66 -6.50
CA LEU A 145 -1.74 -13.79 -6.11
C LEU A 145 -2.56 -15.03 -5.67
N ASN A 146 -3.65 -14.80 -4.95
CA ASN A 146 -4.58 -15.87 -4.55
C ASN A 146 -5.28 -16.50 -5.75
N ALA A 147 -5.68 -15.69 -6.75
CA ALA A 147 -6.33 -16.21 -7.95
C ALA A 147 -5.41 -17.12 -8.79
N GLU A 148 -4.09 -16.99 -8.64
CA GLU A 148 -3.11 -17.85 -9.31
C GLU A 148 -2.76 -19.13 -8.56
N THR A 149 -3.10 -19.22 -7.27
CA THR A 149 -2.70 -20.34 -6.42
C THR A 149 -3.89 -21.25 -6.21
N ASP A 150 -3.84 -22.48 -6.74
CA ASP A 150 -4.82 -23.53 -6.44
C ASP A 150 -4.66 -23.97 -4.97
N GLY A 151 -5.31 -23.23 -4.07
CA GLY A 151 -5.67 -23.59 -2.71
C GLY A 151 -4.59 -24.24 -1.84
N ASP A 152 -3.93 -23.45 -0.99
CA ASP A 152 -3.47 -23.98 0.31
C ASP A 152 -3.20 -22.91 1.39
N ALA A 153 -3.05 -21.62 1.03
CA ALA A 153 -2.98 -20.54 2.01
C ALA A 153 -3.54 -19.22 1.46
N ASP A 154 -4.37 -18.53 2.26
CA ASP A 154 -4.88 -17.19 1.93
C ASP A 154 -3.75 -16.14 2.04
N ILE A 155 -3.22 -15.72 0.89
CA ILE A 155 -2.22 -14.64 0.80
C ILE A 155 -2.95 -13.32 1.04
N THR A 156 -2.85 -12.80 2.27
CA THR A 156 -3.39 -11.48 2.62
C THR A 156 -2.40 -10.36 2.27
N ALA A 157 -2.90 -9.11 2.20
CA ALA A 157 -2.06 -7.93 2.01
C ALA A 157 -0.93 -7.83 3.06
N ASP A 158 -1.20 -8.21 4.32
CA ASP A 158 -0.20 -8.23 5.39
C ASP A 158 0.94 -9.21 5.12
N VAL A 159 0.61 -10.40 4.59
CA VAL A 159 1.61 -11.42 4.22
C VAL A 159 2.50 -10.88 3.11
N VAL A 160 1.91 -10.24 2.09
CA VAL A 160 2.67 -9.61 0.99
C VAL A 160 3.61 -8.54 1.51
N ARG A 161 3.09 -7.60 2.32
CA ARG A 161 3.87 -6.50 2.90
C ARG A 161 4.98 -7.02 3.82
N THR A 162 4.68 -7.99 4.67
CA THR A 162 5.64 -8.57 5.62
C THR A 162 6.78 -9.24 4.88
N LYS A 163 6.48 -10.11 3.91
CA LYS A 163 7.51 -10.82 3.14
C LYS A 163 8.39 -9.84 2.35
N LEU A 164 7.83 -8.78 1.76
CA LEU A 164 8.64 -7.72 1.13
C LEU A 164 9.53 -6.97 2.13
N ARG A 165 9.05 -6.65 3.33
CA ARG A 165 9.85 -6.00 4.38
C ARG A 165 11.02 -6.88 4.80
N GLU A 166 10.78 -8.17 5.02
CA GLU A 166 11.83 -9.15 5.37
C GLU A 166 12.89 -9.25 4.26
N ILE A 167 12.46 -9.28 2.99
CA ILE A 167 13.37 -9.31 1.84
C ILE A 167 14.24 -8.06 1.76
N ALA A 168 13.63 -6.88 1.91
CA ALA A 168 14.35 -5.60 1.90
C ALA A 168 15.30 -5.47 3.10
N GLN A 169 14.87 -5.92 4.30
CA GLN A 169 15.71 -5.93 5.50
C GLN A 169 16.92 -6.84 5.31
N ARG A 170 16.75 -8.03 4.74
CA ARG A 170 17.86 -8.93 4.45
C ARG A 170 18.83 -8.35 3.40
N ARG A 171 18.32 -7.71 2.35
CA ARG A 171 19.17 -6.96 1.39
C ARG A 171 20.04 -5.93 2.12
N ASN A 172 19.43 -5.14 3.01
CA ASN A 172 20.15 -4.14 3.79
C ASN A 172 21.19 -4.79 4.72
N ALA A 173 20.88 -5.93 5.34
CA ALA A 173 21.83 -6.66 6.16
C ALA A 173 23.04 -7.13 5.35
N ILE A 174 22.83 -7.72 4.18
CA ILE A 174 23.90 -8.14 3.26
C ILE A 174 24.77 -6.92 2.87
N ALA A 175 24.14 -5.83 2.43
CA ALA A 175 24.84 -4.68 1.88
C ALA A 175 25.55 -3.81 2.94
N HIS A 176 25.00 -3.70 4.15
CA HIS A 176 25.46 -2.72 5.14
C HIS A 176 25.98 -3.32 6.44
N THR A 177 25.58 -4.54 6.81
CA THR A 177 25.98 -5.19 8.08
C THR A 177 26.68 -6.52 7.87
N ALA A 178 27.16 -6.79 6.65
CA ALA A 178 27.83 -8.04 6.25
C ALA A 178 26.99 -9.30 6.53
N ASP A 179 25.66 -9.18 6.49
CA ASP A 179 24.67 -10.23 6.76
C ASP A 179 24.88 -10.91 8.14
N ARG A 180 25.37 -10.19 9.16
CA ARG A 180 25.62 -10.76 10.49
C ARG A 180 24.33 -11.26 11.15
N ASP A 181 24.35 -12.49 11.66
CA ASP A 181 23.26 -13.04 12.46
C ASP A 181 23.42 -12.64 13.94
N PRO A 182 22.49 -11.87 14.53
CA PRO A 182 22.55 -11.46 15.94
C PRO A 182 22.42 -12.64 16.92
N GLN A 183 21.82 -13.76 16.49
CA GLN A 183 21.58 -14.94 17.33
C GLN A 183 22.74 -15.95 17.26
N SER A 184 23.66 -15.80 16.30
CA SER A 184 24.89 -16.60 16.23
C SER A 184 26.09 -15.78 16.70
N SER A 185 27.01 -16.41 17.43
CA SER A 185 28.22 -15.75 17.93
C SER A 185 29.26 -15.52 16.82
N GLY A 186 28.94 -14.65 15.86
CA GLY A 186 29.85 -14.14 14.83
C GLY A 186 29.61 -14.61 13.39
N GLY A 187 28.63 -15.47 13.15
CA GLY A 187 28.31 -15.99 11.81
C GLY A 187 27.49 -15.01 10.95
N ARG A 188 27.56 -15.20 9.63
CA ARG A 188 26.58 -14.62 8.70
C ARG A 188 25.27 -15.42 8.79
N ALA A 189 24.15 -14.79 8.51
CA ALA A 189 22.87 -15.47 8.41
C ALA A 189 22.93 -16.51 7.28
N ALA A 190 22.44 -17.72 7.57
CA ALA A 190 22.40 -18.80 6.61
C ALA A 190 21.54 -18.43 5.40
N ILE A 191 21.98 -18.80 4.21
CA ILE A 191 21.24 -18.63 2.96
C ILE A 191 21.53 -19.85 2.08
N THR A 192 20.50 -20.36 1.42
CA THR A 192 20.62 -21.49 0.51
C THR A 192 20.22 -21.07 -0.90
N ALA A 193 20.64 -21.85 -1.90
CA ALA A 193 20.18 -21.69 -3.27
C ALA A 193 18.65 -21.68 -3.38
N ASP A 194 17.97 -22.55 -2.62
CA ASP A 194 16.52 -22.67 -2.64
C ASP A 194 15.85 -21.44 -2.06
N ASN A 195 16.37 -20.88 -0.95
CA ASN A 195 15.85 -19.63 -0.40
C ASN A 195 16.02 -18.45 -1.38
N ALA A 196 17.16 -18.40 -2.09
CA ALA A 196 17.39 -17.36 -3.09
C ALA A 196 16.43 -17.49 -4.29
N VAL A 197 16.25 -18.71 -4.83
CA VAL A 197 15.31 -18.99 -5.93
C VAL A 197 13.87 -18.68 -5.53
N GLU A 198 13.43 -19.10 -4.35
CA GLU A 198 12.08 -18.82 -3.85
C GLU A 198 11.85 -17.31 -3.74
N THR A 199 12.84 -16.57 -3.24
CA THR A 199 12.77 -15.12 -3.10
C THR A 199 12.69 -14.42 -4.46
N ILE A 200 13.52 -14.82 -5.42
CA ILE A 200 13.47 -14.30 -6.80
C ILE A 200 12.09 -14.58 -7.41
N GLY A 201 11.58 -15.81 -7.29
CA GLY A 201 10.26 -16.18 -7.80
C GLY A 201 9.12 -15.42 -7.12
N TRP A 202 9.25 -15.12 -5.83
CA TRP A 202 8.28 -14.31 -5.09
C TRP A 202 8.27 -12.85 -5.58
N LEU A 203 9.44 -12.24 -5.76
CA LEU A 203 9.55 -10.87 -6.29
C LEU A 203 8.97 -10.77 -7.70
N GLU A 204 9.22 -11.77 -8.57
CA GLU A 204 8.63 -11.80 -9.91
C GLU A 204 7.09 -11.84 -9.86
N ARG A 205 6.52 -12.72 -9.02
CA ARG A 205 5.06 -12.83 -8.88
C ARG A 205 4.44 -11.54 -8.33
N ILE A 206 5.05 -10.92 -7.33
CA ILE A 206 4.58 -9.64 -6.80
C ILE A 206 4.63 -8.56 -7.88
N ALA A 207 5.77 -8.41 -8.57
CA ALA A 207 5.93 -7.38 -9.57
C ALA A 207 4.91 -7.54 -10.71
N GLY A 208 4.69 -8.77 -11.17
CA GLY A 208 3.63 -9.03 -12.13
C GLY A 208 2.25 -8.65 -11.58
N ALA A 209 1.92 -9.04 -10.34
CA ALA A 209 0.63 -8.75 -9.74
C ALA A 209 0.42 -7.25 -9.57
N ILE A 210 1.49 -6.48 -9.32
CA ILE A 210 1.48 -5.02 -9.36
C ILE A 210 1.15 -4.52 -10.78
N VAL A 211 1.81 -5.01 -11.84
CA VAL A 211 1.50 -4.63 -13.24
C VAL A 211 0.01 -4.85 -13.55
N GLN A 212 -0.53 -6.02 -13.18
CA GLN A 212 -1.95 -6.31 -13.38
C GLN A 212 -2.88 -5.43 -12.52
N ALA A 213 -2.49 -5.13 -11.27
CA ALA A 213 -3.24 -4.24 -10.40
C ALA A 213 -3.28 -2.80 -10.94
N LEU A 214 -2.20 -2.34 -11.57
CA LEU A 214 -2.11 -1.03 -12.22
C LEU A 214 -2.88 -0.98 -13.54
N GLY A 215 -3.10 -2.12 -14.19
CA GLY A 215 -3.74 -2.20 -15.50
C GLY A 215 -2.84 -1.71 -16.64
N PRO A 216 -3.39 -1.61 -17.87
CA PRO A 216 -2.61 -1.22 -19.04
C PRO A 216 -2.01 0.18 -18.89
N VAL A 217 -0.85 0.41 -19.49
CA VAL A 217 -0.36 1.77 -19.71
C VAL A 217 -1.33 2.45 -20.67
N MET A 218 -1.85 3.62 -20.30
CA MET A 218 -2.76 4.36 -21.16
C MET A 218 -2.07 4.66 -22.49
N ALA A 219 -2.64 4.18 -23.60
CA ALA A 219 -2.12 4.46 -24.93
C ALA A 219 -2.09 5.98 -25.16
N ALA A 220 -1.02 6.47 -25.77
CA ALA A 220 -0.95 7.87 -26.20
C ALA A 220 -1.98 8.08 -27.34
N PRO A 221 -2.85 9.11 -27.25
CA PRO A 221 -3.55 9.59 -28.43
C PRO A 221 -2.54 10.04 -29.48
N ASP A 222 -2.87 9.84 -30.75
CA ASP A 222 -2.12 10.37 -31.89
C ASP A 222 -2.35 11.89 -31.97
N TYR A 223 -1.31 12.67 -31.63
CA TYR A 223 -1.32 14.14 -31.56
C TYR A 223 -0.61 14.80 -32.74
N ASP A 224 -0.18 14.05 -33.77
CA ASP A 224 0.21 14.66 -35.06
C ASP A 224 -0.99 15.34 -35.75
N ARG A 225 -2.20 15.16 -35.18
CA ARG A 225 -3.32 16.07 -35.36
C ARG A 225 -3.42 17.06 -34.19
N PRO A 226 -3.34 18.38 -34.45
CA PRO A 226 -3.77 19.36 -33.45
C PRO A 226 -5.24 19.09 -33.07
N PRO A 227 -5.60 19.17 -31.78
CA PRO A 227 -6.98 18.97 -31.35
C PRO A 227 -7.87 20.07 -31.95
N GLU A 228 -9.01 19.69 -32.52
CA GLU A 228 -10.07 20.65 -32.85
C GLU A 228 -10.46 21.38 -31.56
N GLY A 229 -10.29 22.71 -31.54
CA GLY A 229 -10.63 23.54 -30.39
C GLY A 229 -9.48 23.82 -29.40
N ALA A 230 -8.22 23.86 -29.83
CA ALA A 230 -7.11 24.38 -29.01
C ALA A 230 -7.36 25.82 -28.49
N ASP A 231 -8.23 26.59 -29.16
CA ASP A 231 -8.71 27.90 -28.71
C ASP A 231 -9.90 27.85 -27.72
N ALA A 232 -10.38 26.65 -27.40
CA ALA A 232 -11.54 26.39 -26.55
C ALA A 232 -11.16 25.70 -25.24
N LEU A 233 -9.97 25.98 -24.70
CA LEU A 233 -9.68 25.68 -23.28
C LEU A 233 -10.58 26.56 -22.42
N GLY A 234 -11.79 26.07 -22.16
CA GLY A 234 -12.67 26.58 -21.12
C GLY A 234 -11.95 26.60 -19.77
N LYS A 235 -12.46 27.40 -18.83
CA LYS A 235 -11.90 27.51 -17.48
C LYS A 235 -11.60 26.14 -16.92
N ALA A 236 -10.36 25.96 -16.45
CA ALA A 236 -9.96 24.79 -15.68
C ALA A 236 -11.05 24.52 -14.61
N PRO A 237 -11.53 23.26 -14.47
CA PRO A 237 -12.48 22.95 -13.42
C PRO A 237 -11.89 23.42 -12.10
N ALA A 238 -12.68 24.16 -11.33
CA ALA A 238 -12.24 24.70 -10.05
C ALA A 238 -11.78 23.51 -9.19
N VAL A 239 -10.48 23.46 -8.91
CA VAL A 239 -9.96 22.59 -7.85
C VAL A 239 -10.62 23.10 -6.58
N PRO A 240 -11.45 22.31 -5.88
CA PRO A 240 -11.99 22.77 -4.61
C PRO A 240 -10.82 23.07 -3.68
N THR A 241 -10.67 24.34 -3.32
CA THR A 241 -9.67 24.80 -2.36
C THR A 241 -10.02 24.23 -1.00
N ARG A 242 -9.52 23.03 -0.73
CA ARG A 242 -9.70 22.36 0.55
C ARG A 242 -8.47 22.62 1.39
N ALA A 243 -8.67 23.08 2.62
CA ALA A 243 -7.59 23.16 3.60
C ALA A 243 -6.93 21.79 3.71
N VAL A 244 -5.67 21.72 3.25
CA VAL A 244 -4.83 20.56 3.49
C VAL A 244 -4.59 20.57 4.99
N LEU A 245 -5.25 19.66 5.70
CA LEU A 245 -4.77 19.26 7.02
C LEU A 245 -3.34 18.77 6.81
N VAL A 246 -2.37 19.60 7.17
CA VAL A 246 -0.97 19.18 7.32
C VAL A 246 -0.98 18.20 8.48
N ARG A 247 -1.13 16.91 8.16
CA ARG A 247 -1.15 15.83 9.15
C ARG A 247 0.28 15.61 9.61
N GLY A 248 0.50 15.61 10.92
CA GLY A 248 1.81 15.39 11.53
C GLY A 248 2.41 14.03 11.14
N ARG A 249 3.72 13.92 11.25
CA ARG A 249 4.45 12.66 11.10
C ARG A 249 4.18 11.84 12.36
N SER A 250 3.40 10.77 12.24
CA SER A 250 3.22 9.80 13.32
C SER A 250 4.49 8.96 13.52
N ASP A 251 4.86 8.74 14.79
CA ASP A 251 5.92 7.81 15.20
C ASP A 251 5.51 6.33 15.03
N TRP A 252 4.22 6.07 14.75
CA TRP A 252 3.67 4.73 14.61
C TRP A 252 3.31 4.42 13.15
N ASP A 253 3.60 3.19 12.75
CA ASP A 253 3.27 2.66 11.43
C ASP A 253 2.36 1.42 11.55
N GLU A 254 1.99 0.85 10.41
CA GLU A 254 1.19 -0.36 10.35
C GLU A 254 1.83 -1.52 11.11
N ASN A 255 3.15 -1.67 11.01
CA ASN A 255 3.85 -2.76 11.67
C ASN A 255 3.78 -2.62 13.19
N SER A 256 3.97 -1.40 13.70
CA SER A 256 3.84 -1.06 15.11
C SER A 256 2.43 -1.38 15.65
N LEU A 257 1.39 -1.11 14.85
CA LEU A 257 0.02 -1.47 15.18
C LEU A 257 -0.17 -3.00 15.23
N ILE A 258 0.22 -3.72 14.17
CA ILE A 258 0.02 -5.17 14.05
C ILE A 258 0.75 -5.90 15.19
N GLU A 259 2.01 -5.53 15.46
CA GLU A 259 2.78 -6.12 16.55
C GLU A 259 2.16 -5.80 17.91
N SER A 260 1.63 -4.58 18.10
CA SER A 260 0.94 -4.23 19.34
C SER A 260 -0.38 -4.98 19.52
N ILE A 261 -1.12 -5.25 18.43
CA ILE A 261 -2.32 -6.10 18.50
C ILE A 261 -1.92 -7.52 18.92
N LYS A 262 -0.88 -8.11 18.30
CA LYS A 262 -0.39 -9.45 18.66
C LYS A 262 0.11 -9.52 20.11
N LYS A 263 0.78 -8.47 20.57
CA LYS A 263 1.37 -8.41 21.92
C LYS A 263 0.34 -8.23 23.03
N TYR A 264 -0.66 -7.36 22.82
CA TYR A 264 -1.56 -6.91 23.89
C TYR A 264 -2.97 -7.51 23.82
N CYS A 265 -3.36 -8.15 22.71
CA CYS A 265 -4.69 -8.73 22.57
C CYS A 265 -4.68 -10.25 22.70
N THR A 266 -5.76 -10.82 23.25
CA THR A 266 -6.02 -12.25 23.14
C THR A 266 -6.29 -12.63 21.67
N PRO A 267 -6.06 -13.90 21.26
CA PRO A 267 -6.23 -14.30 19.85
C PRO A 267 -7.61 -13.95 19.25
N PRO A 268 -8.76 -14.11 19.95
CA PRO A 268 -10.06 -13.72 19.41
C PRO A 268 -10.20 -12.21 19.20
N VAL A 269 -9.69 -11.39 20.13
CA VAL A 269 -9.70 -9.92 20.01
C VAL A 269 -8.81 -9.48 18.86
N ALA A 270 -7.61 -10.04 18.75
CA ALA A 270 -6.68 -9.77 17.66
C ALA A 270 -7.30 -10.11 16.30
N ALA A 271 -7.96 -11.26 16.18
CA ALA A 271 -8.65 -11.68 14.97
C ALA A 271 -9.74 -10.68 14.56
N THR A 272 -10.58 -10.23 15.49
CA THR A 272 -11.62 -9.23 15.23
C THR A 272 -11.02 -7.88 14.80
N LEU A 273 -10.04 -7.36 15.54
CA LEU A 273 -9.42 -6.05 15.23
C LEU A 273 -8.70 -6.06 13.87
N LEU A 274 -7.94 -7.12 13.58
CA LEU A 274 -7.25 -7.26 12.29
C LEU A 274 -8.24 -7.46 11.14
N ALA A 275 -9.37 -8.14 11.36
CA ALA A 275 -10.42 -8.25 10.35
C ALA A 275 -11.06 -6.90 10.03
N VAL A 276 -11.38 -6.09 11.05
CA VAL A 276 -11.92 -4.73 10.87
C VAL A 276 -10.90 -3.83 10.16
N TYR A 277 -9.63 -3.91 10.56
CA TYR A 277 -8.53 -3.25 9.87
C TYR A 277 -8.52 -3.64 8.39
N ARG A 278 -8.32 -4.91 8.06
CA ARG A 278 -8.23 -5.38 6.67
C ARG A 278 -9.47 -5.06 5.83
N HIS A 279 -10.66 -5.10 6.43
CA HIS A 279 -11.90 -4.79 5.74
C HIS A 279 -11.97 -3.35 5.22
N ALA A 280 -11.35 -2.38 5.92
CA ALA A 280 -11.27 -1.03 5.39
C ALA A 280 -10.51 -1.01 4.06
N GLU A 281 -9.40 -1.73 3.96
CA GLU A 281 -8.61 -1.77 2.73
C GLU A 281 -9.37 -2.40 1.55
N THR A 282 -10.36 -3.26 1.80
CA THR A 282 -11.17 -3.86 0.74
C THR A 282 -12.27 -2.94 0.23
N HIS A 283 -12.55 -1.82 0.91
CA HIS A 283 -13.68 -0.97 0.57
C HIS A 283 -13.33 0.06 -0.52
N PRO A 284 -14.16 0.24 -1.59
CA PRO A 284 -13.88 1.19 -2.67
C PRO A 284 -13.75 2.65 -2.22
N THR A 285 -14.42 3.02 -1.13
CA THR A 285 -14.39 4.39 -0.59
C THR A 285 -13.23 4.65 0.35
N PHE A 286 -12.43 3.65 0.70
CA PHE A 286 -11.31 3.81 1.63
C PHE A 286 -10.27 4.79 1.10
N GLN A 287 -9.90 5.76 1.94
CA GLN A 287 -8.93 6.81 1.59
C GLN A 287 -7.57 6.58 2.25
N GLY A 288 -7.54 5.87 3.38
CA GLY A 288 -6.29 5.56 4.05
C GLY A 288 -6.42 5.51 5.56
N TYR A 289 -5.29 5.19 6.17
CA TYR A 289 -5.12 5.19 7.60
C TYR A 289 -4.44 6.46 8.09
N TYR A 290 -4.85 6.87 9.29
CA TYR A 290 -4.10 7.80 10.11
C TYR A 290 -3.62 7.07 11.35
N PHE A 291 -2.30 6.94 11.50
CA PHE A 291 -1.69 6.41 12.71
C PHE A 291 -1.56 7.53 13.74
N GLY A 292 -1.96 7.25 14.98
CA GLY A 292 -1.95 8.25 16.05
C GLY A 292 -0.54 8.65 16.45
N GLU A 293 -0.41 9.73 17.22
CA GLU A 293 0.87 10.24 17.76
C GLU A 293 0.97 10.03 19.28
N ALA A 294 -0.01 9.32 19.88
CA ALA A 294 -0.07 9.09 21.31
C ALA A 294 1.01 8.08 21.76
N ALA A 295 1.17 7.90 23.07
CA ALA A 295 2.16 6.98 23.65
C ALA A 295 2.01 5.50 23.23
N LEU A 296 0.86 5.11 22.65
CA LEU A 296 0.57 3.76 22.22
C LEU A 296 0.04 3.75 20.77
N PRO A 297 0.37 2.70 19.97
CA PRO A 297 -0.09 2.59 18.60
C PRO A 297 -1.61 2.60 18.48
N SER A 298 -2.09 3.45 17.59
CA SER A 298 -3.51 3.53 17.23
C SER A 298 -3.64 3.85 15.76
N VAL A 299 -4.76 3.47 15.18
CA VAL A 299 -5.06 3.77 13.79
C VAL A 299 -6.51 4.21 13.64
N THR A 300 -6.75 5.15 12.74
CA THR A 300 -8.08 5.62 12.35
C THR A 300 -8.26 5.44 10.86
N ALA A 301 -9.35 4.79 10.45
CA ALA A 301 -9.67 4.57 9.05
C ALA A 301 -10.56 5.68 8.51
N TRP A 302 -10.13 6.24 7.37
CA TRP A 302 -10.82 7.30 6.66
C TRP A 302 -11.45 6.79 5.38
N PHE A 303 -12.69 7.22 5.13
CA PHE A 303 -13.46 6.83 3.97
C PHE A 303 -14.10 8.04 3.33
N HIS A 304 -14.25 7.99 2.00
CA HIS A 304 -15.01 8.93 1.23
C HIS A 304 -16.51 8.71 1.46
N MET A 305 -17.24 9.79 1.69
CA MET A 305 -18.68 9.80 1.94
C MET A 305 -19.32 10.92 1.11
N GLY A 306 -19.60 10.65 -0.17
CA GLY A 306 -20.17 11.63 -1.08
C GLY A 306 -19.15 12.71 -1.46
N ASN A 307 -19.28 13.93 -0.94
CA ASN A 307 -18.36 15.03 -1.28
C ASN A 307 -17.27 15.27 -0.21
N ASP A 308 -17.27 14.49 0.87
CA ASP A 308 -16.35 14.64 2.01
C ASP A 308 -15.67 13.29 2.37
N GLU A 309 -14.78 13.31 3.35
CA GLU A 309 -14.16 12.15 3.99
C GLU A 309 -14.51 12.17 5.47
N ALA A 310 -14.72 11.01 6.08
CA ALA A 310 -14.86 10.89 7.53
C ALA A 310 -13.99 9.77 8.10
N ALA A 311 -13.53 10.00 9.32
CA ALA A 311 -13.02 8.94 10.18
C ALA A 311 -14.22 8.09 10.62
N VAL A 312 -14.27 6.82 10.20
CA VAL A 312 -15.42 5.93 10.47
C VAL A 312 -15.19 5.12 11.73
N TRP A 313 -13.97 4.65 11.94
CA TRP A 313 -13.59 3.91 13.14
C TRP A 313 -12.13 4.14 13.51
N SER A 314 -11.81 3.85 14.77
CA SER A 314 -10.44 3.89 15.30
C SER A 314 -10.14 2.63 16.11
N ILE A 315 -8.96 2.06 15.93
CA ILE A 315 -8.42 0.98 16.77
C ILE A 315 -7.36 1.59 17.68
N TYR A 316 -7.47 1.29 18.97
CA TYR A 316 -6.48 1.61 19.99
C TYR A 316 -6.10 0.33 20.71
N THR A 317 -4.80 0.06 20.87
CA THR A 317 -4.30 -1.11 21.60
C THR A 317 -3.14 -0.72 22.51
N GLY A 318 -3.07 -1.33 23.69
CA GLY A 318 -2.06 -1.03 24.69
C GLY A 318 -2.13 -1.95 25.89
N THR A 319 -1.28 -1.71 26.87
CA THR A 319 -1.14 -2.55 28.08
C THR A 319 -2.46 -2.74 28.83
N ASP A 320 -3.26 -1.69 28.91
CA ASP A 320 -4.44 -1.66 29.78
C ASP A 320 -5.76 -1.70 29.00
N LYS A 321 -5.71 -1.46 27.68
CA LYS A 321 -6.92 -1.29 26.87
C LYS A 321 -6.69 -1.60 25.40
N SER A 322 -7.55 -2.46 24.86
CA SER A 322 -7.69 -2.65 23.40
C SER A 322 -9.15 -2.47 23.01
N THR A 323 -9.42 -1.50 22.14
CA THR A 323 -10.79 -1.14 21.75
C THR A 323 -10.88 -0.78 20.28
N LEU A 324 -12.06 -1.07 19.72
CA LEU A 324 -12.55 -0.50 18.47
C LEU A 324 -13.58 0.58 18.80
N SER A 325 -13.31 1.82 18.40
CA SER A 325 -14.23 2.94 18.51
C SER A 325 -14.93 3.20 17.18
N ILE A 326 -16.25 3.37 17.19
CA ILE A 326 -17.03 3.78 16.01
C ILE A 326 -17.30 5.28 16.10
N ASN A 327 -16.89 6.03 15.09
CA ASN A 327 -16.77 7.49 15.16
C ASN A 327 -18.03 8.20 14.64
N PHE A 328 -19.19 7.92 15.23
CA PHE A 328 -20.48 8.51 14.82
C PHE A 328 -20.44 10.03 14.72
N GLN A 329 -19.80 10.69 15.69
CA GLN A 329 -19.62 12.14 15.67
C GLN A 329 -18.93 12.62 14.39
N TRP A 330 -17.82 11.99 13.99
CA TRP A 330 -17.09 12.40 12.78
C TRP A 330 -17.91 12.15 11.52
N MET A 331 -18.63 11.03 11.46
CA MET A 331 -19.48 10.72 10.31
C MET A 331 -20.60 11.74 10.17
N ARG A 332 -21.27 12.10 11.28
CA ARG A 332 -22.29 13.15 11.33
C ARG A 332 -21.73 14.51 10.94
N ASP A 333 -20.64 14.94 11.56
CA ASP A 333 -20.02 16.26 11.33
C ASP A 333 -19.54 16.43 9.88
N ARG A 334 -19.38 15.31 9.15
CA ARG A 334 -19.00 15.25 7.73
C ARG A 334 -20.19 14.90 6.81
N GLY A 335 -21.42 15.07 7.29
CA GLY A 335 -22.63 15.04 6.47
C GLY A 335 -23.23 13.65 6.22
N ALA A 336 -22.90 12.64 7.03
CA ALA A 336 -23.62 11.36 6.95
C ALA A 336 -25.11 11.55 7.30
N ALA A 337 -26.00 11.03 6.45
CA ALA A 337 -27.44 11.14 6.66
C ALA A 337 -27.87 10.46 7.99
N PRO A 338 -28.76 11.07 8.80
CA PRO A 338 -29.20 10.51 10.07
C PRO A 338 -29.70 9.07 9.96
N GLY A 339 -30.53 8.75 8.97
CA GLY A 339 -31.02 7.37 8.75
C GLY A 339 -29.93 6.34 8.43
N ARG A 340 -28.77 6.76 7.89
CA ARG A 340 -27.60 5.86 7.75
C ARG A 340 -26.93 5.59 9.10
N LEU A 341 -26.84 6.61 9.94
CA LEU A 341 -26.28 6.47 11.29
C LEU A 341 -27.20 5.64 12.20
N GLU A 342 -28.51 5.80 12.07
CA GLU A 342 -29.51 4.99 12.78
C GLU A 342 -29.39 3.50 12.41
N ARG A 343 -29.32 3.18 11.12
CA ARG A 343 -29.13 1.79 10.66
C ARG A 343 -27.82 1.20 11.17
N LEU A 344 -26.71 1.93 11.05
CA LEU A 344 -25.41 1.49 11.60
C LEU A 344 -25.49 1.23 13.11
N ALA A 345 -26.16 2.10 13.86
CA ALA A 345 -26.34 1.91 15.30
C ALA A 345 -27.19 0.67 15.63
N ALA A 346 -28.27 0.44 14.87
CA ALA A 346 -29.13 -0.73 15.02
C ALA A 346 -28.39 -2.03 14.69
N ASP A 347 -27.62 -2.07 13.61
CA ASP A 347 -26.83 -3.24 13.22
C ASP A 347 -25.76 -3.60 14.24
N LEU A 348 -25.20 -2.59 14.93
CA LEU A 348 -24.21 -2.77 15.99
C LEU A 348 -24.82 -3.05 17.38
N ALA A 349 -26.14 -2.94 17.54
CA ALA A 349 -26.80 -3.11 18.84
C ALA A 349 -26.75 -4.56 19.37
N SER A 350 -26.52 -5.54 18.49
CA SER A 350 -26.36 -6.94 18.88
C SER A 350 -25.01 -7.25 19.52
N LEU A 351 -24.05 -6.30 19.51
CA LEU A 351 -22.77 -6.49 20.17
C LEU A 351 -22.93 -6.54 21.69
N PRO A 352 -22.14 -7.37 22.41
CA PRO A 352 -22.20 -7.42 23.87
C PRO A 352 -22.00 -6.04 24.50
N GLY A 353 -22.97 -5.62 25.32
CA GLY A 353 -22.97 -4.32 25.99
C GLY A 353 -23.43 -3.14 25.14
N TRP A 354 -23.92 -3.37 23.92
CA TRP A 354 -24.34 -2.32 22.97
C TRP A 354 -25.85 -2.30 22.69
N ALA A 355 -26.66 -3.08 23.40
CA ALA A 355 -28.11 -3.15 23.19
C ALA A 355 -28.82 -1.77 23.27
N GLY A 356 -28.39 -0.89 24.18
CA GLY A 356 -28.92 0.48 24.31
C GLY A 356 -28.21 1.53 23.45
N LEU A 357 -27.34 1.12 22.52
CA LEU A 357 -26.56 2.04 21.70
C LEU A 357 -27.44 2.96 20.83
N PRO A 358 -28.46 2.46 20.09
CA PRO A 358 -29.29 3.32 19.24
C PRO A 358 -29.89 4.49 20.02
N ASP A 359 -30.51 4.21 21.16
CA ASP A 359 -31.11 5.23 22.04
C ASP A 359 -30.06 6.21 22.57
N THR A 360 -28.90 5.69 22.98
CA THR A 360 -27.79 6.50 23.51
C THR A 360 -27.22 7.46 22.47
N LEU A 361 -27.14 7.02 21.21
CA LEU A 361 -26.66 7.83 20.09
C LEU A 361 -27.71 8.85 19.67
N ALA A 362 -28.97 8.43 19.50
CA ALA A 362 -30.08 9.32 19.15
C ALA A 362 -30.25 10.44 20.19
N ALA A 363 -30.20 10.12 21.49
CA ALA A 363 -30.27 11.12 22.56
C ALA A 363 -29.10 12.13 22.57
N SER A 364 -27.99 11.79 21.92
CA SER A 364 -26.83 12.67 21.77
C SER A 364 -26.69 13.28 20.39
N ASP A 365 -27.70 13.13 19.53
CA ASP A 365 -27.63 13.51 18.12
C ASP A 365 -26.35 12.95 17.46
N PHE A 366 -26.04 11.68 17.72
CA PHE A 366 -24.84 10.98 17.22
C PHE A 366 -23.49 11.64 17.58
N ALA A 367 -23.43 12.50 18.59
CA ALA A 367 -22.21 13.20 18.99
C ALA A 367 -21.16 12.32 19.72
N LYS A 368 -21.44 11.05 19.94
CA LYS A 368 -20.60 10.13 20.73
C LYS A 368 -19.72 9.23 19.84
N ARG A 369 -18.73 8.60 20.47
CA ARG A 369 -17.80 7.64 19.85
C ARG A 369 -17.74 6.34 20.69
N PRO A 370 -18.80 5.52 20.65
CA PRO A 370 -18.87 4.29 21.43
C PRO A 370 -17.68 3.38 21.12
N SER A 371 -17.18 2.66 22.13
CA SER A 371 -16.03 1.77 22.01
C SER A 371 -16.36 0.37 22.48
N ALA A 372 -16.09 -0.63 21.64
CA ALA A 372 -16.29 -2.03 21.97
C ALA A 372 -15.17 -2.48 22.92
N SER A 373 -15.55 -3.05 24.06
CA SER A 373 -14.60 -3.59 25.04
C SER A 373 -13.96 -4.88 24.51
N GLN A 374 -12.85 -5.32 25.12
CA GLN A 374 -12.23 -6.60 24.77
C GLN A 374 -13.21 -7.78 24.88
N ALA A 375 -14.09 -7.78 25.90
CA ALA A 375 -15.12 -8.81 26.06
C ALA A 375 -16.14 -8.81 24.92
N ALA A 376 -16.51 -7.64 24.39
CA ALA A 376 -17.36 -7.57 23.21
C ALA A 376 -16.63 -8.06 21.97
N LEU A 377 -15.37 -7.64 21.78
CA LEU A 377 -14.53 -7.99 20.63
C LEU A 377 -14.17 -9.48 20.55
N SER A 378 -14.12 -10.18 21.68
CA SER A 378 -13.83 -11.62 21.74
C SER A 378 -15.07 -12.51 21.60
N ALA A 379 -16.28 -11.94 21.65
CA ALA A 379 -17.50 -12.73 21.60
C ALA A 379 -17.73 -13.34 20.20
N PRO A 380 -18.29 -14.56 20.12
CA PRO A 380 -18.60 -15.21 18.85
C PRO A 380 -19.52 -14.35 17.97
N GLY A 381 -19.23 -14.29 16.67
CA GLY A 381 -20.02 -13.52 15.69
C GLY A 381 -19.75 -12.01 15.68
N THR A 382 -19.09 -11.43 16.69
CA THR A 382 -18.81 -9.98 16.76
C THR A 382 -18.08 -9.47 15.53
N LYS A 383 -17.07 -10.21 15.05
CA LYS A 383 -16.34 -9.88 13.82
C LYS A 383 -17.30 -9.68 12.65
N ASP A 384 -18.15 -10.67 12.38
CA ASP A 384 -19.03 -10.66 11.20
C ASP A 384 -20.11 -9.58 11.33
N THR A 385 -20.65 -9.36 12.53
CA THR A 385 -21.56 -8.25 12.83
C THR A 385 -20.92 -6.90 12.51
N ILE A 386 -19.70 -6.64 13.01
CA ILE A 386 -19.02 -5.35 12.78
C ILE A 386 -18.75 -5.16 11.28
N LEU A 387 -18.23 -6.19 10.60
CA LEU A 387 -17.92 -6.10 9.17
C LEU A 387 -19.17 -5.87 8.33
N SER A 388 -20.27 -6.57 8.62
CA SER A 388 -21.55 -6.39 7.94
C SER A 388 -22.11 -4.98 8.17
N ALA A 389 -22.10 -4.48 9.41
CA ALA A 389 -22.60 -3.16 9.75
C ALA A 389 -21.79 -2.04 9.09
N LEU A 390 -20.46 -2.13 9.11
CA LEU A 390 -19.58 -1.18 8.43
C LEU A 390 -19.76 -1.23 6.90
N GLY A 391 -19.86 -2.43 6.32
CA GLY A 391 -20.09 -2.61 4.89
C GLY A 391 -21.42 -2.01 4.44
N GLY A 392 -22.52 -2.28 5.17
CA GLY A 392 -23.83 -1.70 4.90
C GLY A 392 -23.88 -0.18 5.12
N PHE A 393 -23.12 0.33 6.09
CA PHE A 393 -22.97 1.78 6.23
C PHE A 393 -22.23 2.39 5.05
N LEU A 394 -21.12 1.80 4.58
CA LEU A 394 -20.25 2.38 3.57
C LEU A 394 -20.74 2.21 2.11
N ASN A 395 -21.63 1.25 1.86
CA ASN A 395 -22.32 1.05 0.57
C ASN A 395 -23.82 1.40 0.70
N PRO A 396 -24.20 2.69 0.55
CA PRO A 396 -25.55 3.16 0.82
C PRO A 396 -26.63 2.65 -0.13
#